data_AF-A0A958K4P6-F1
#
_entry.id   AF-A0A958K4P6-F1
#
_cell.length_a   1.000
_cell.length_b   1.000
_cell.length_c   1.000
_cell.angle_alpha   90.00
_cell.angle_beta   90.00
_cell.angle_gamma   90.00
#
_symmetry.space_group_name_H-M   'P 1'
#
loop_
_entity.id
_entity.type
_entity.pdbx_description
1 polymer ?
#
loop_
_entity_poly.entity_id
_entity_poly.type
_entity_poly.pdbx_seq_one_letter_code
_entity_poly.pdbx_strand_id
1 'polypeptide(L)'
;MRAEPIFASLNANPYPPKAPSLQQRLDRRLTEMGFGSAIIDNKLGIALVDISNPRKPEFAGVNHYQMQYAASLPKIAILFGLMKQVEAGDIRYNDVLRSLASDMIQYSSNTAATELYLKIGPDYLAKLLMSPHYQFYNRRFGGGLWVGKEYSKEPAWQREPMKNLSHAASPLQVARFYYMLAQDKLFKKEWVQEEMKDLMRGSELDHKFIHGLKKCCPDAIAYRKSGSWSTFHSDSALIENGEKKYIAVALTNDPVGYKWLEDLIVEFDQLV
;
A
#
# COMPACT_ATOMS: atom_id res chain seq x y z
N MET A 1 10.94 -12.43 -25.40
CA MET A 1 9.87 -13.04 -24.59
C MET A 1 9.45 -12.04 -23.53
N ARG A 2 8.19 -11.58 -23.52
CA ARG A 2 7.65 -10.76 -22.42
C ARG A 2 7.48 -11.68 -21.21
N ALA A 3 8.10 -11.35 -20.09
CA ALA A 3 7.85 -12.06 -18.83
C ALA A 3 6.35 -11.96 -18.51
N GLU A 4 5.71 -13.08 -18.17
CA GLU A 4 4.34 -13.04 -17.65
C GLU A 4 4.34 -12.23 -16.34
N PRO A 5 3.52 -11.18 -16.22
CA PRO A 5 3.47 -10.43 -14.97
C PRO A 5 3.03 -11.34 -13.83
N ILE A 6 3.67 -11.22 -12.68
CA ILE A 6 3.30 -11.91 -11.42
C ILE A 6 1.82 -11.79 -11.07
N PHE A 7 1.18 -10.75 -11.59
CA PHE A 7 -0.24 -10.44 -11.39
C PHE A 7 -1.06 -10.46 -12.70
N ALA A 8 -0.55 -11.02 -13.80
CA ALA A 8 -1.27 -11.04 -15.08
C ALA A 8 -2.18 -12.25 -15.26
N SER A 9 -3.36 -11.94 -15.78
CA SER A 9 -4.51 -12.82 -16.03
C SER A 9 -5.23 -13.27 -14.76
N LEU A 10 -5.96 -12.32 -14.17
CA LEU A 10 -6.95 -12.54 -13.09
C LEU A 10 -8.16 -13.40 -13.51
N ASN A 11 -8.04 -14.14 -14.62
CA ASN A 11 -9.04 -15.11 -15.08
C ASN A 11 -8.67 -16.56 -14.72
N ALA A 12 -7.43 -16.87 -14.30
CA ALA A 12 -7.02 -18.27 -14.08
C ALA A 12 -6.31 -18.56 -12.74
N ASN A 13 -5.48 -17.65 -12.19
CA ASN A 13 -4.87 -17.86 -10.87
C ASN A 13 -4.53 -16.50 -10.22
N PRO A 14 -5.23 -16.10 -9.14
CA PRO A 14 -5.21 -14.71 -8.67
C PRO A 14 -4.14 -14.41 -7.62
N TYR A 15 -3.41 -15.44 -7.18
CA TYR A 15 -2.34 -15.30 -6.22
C TYR A 15 -1.02 -15.42 -6.95
N PRO A 16 -0.12 -14.43 -6.83
CA PRO A 16 1.24 -14.65 -7.26
C PRO A 16 1.79 -15.85 -6.49
N PRO A 17 2.35 -16.86 -7.17
CA PRO A 17 3.00 -17.95 -6.46
C PRO A 17 4.10 -17.37 -5.59
N LYS A 18 4.13 -17.78 -4.33
CA LYS A 18 5.23 -17.41 -3.43
C LYS A 18 6.52 -17.98 -3.98
N ALA A 19 7.55 -17.14 -4.10
CA ALA A 19 8.88 -17.58 -4.46
C ALA A 19 9.45 -18.41 -3.30
N PRO A 20 9.74 -19.72 -3.48
CA PRO A 20 10.07 -20.60 -2.36
C PRO A 20 11.26 -20.12 -1.52
N SER A 21 12.32 -19.63 -2.19
CA SER A 21 13.51 -19.11 -1.53
C SER A 21 13.21 -17.86 -0.70
N LEU A 22 12.59 -16.83 -1.29
CA LEU A 22 12.26 -15.60 -0.58
C LEU A 22 11.28 -15.86 0.57
N GLN A 23 10.29 -16.73 0.35
CA GLN A 23 9.32 -17.12 1.37
C GLN A 23 9.99 -17.83 2.55
N GLN A 24 10.87 -18.80 2.30
CA GLN A 24 11.59 -19.51 3.37
C GLN A 24 12.46 -18.55 4.20
N ARG A 25 13.15 -17.60 3.56
CA ARG A 25 13.95 -16.60 4.27
C ARG A 25 13.07 -15.67 5.11
N LEU A 26 11.93 -15.22 4.57
CA LEU A 26 10.95 -14.41 5.29
C LEU A 26 10.41 -15.16 6.52
N ASP A 27 9.96 -16.40 6.37
CA ASP A 27 9.37 -17.19 7.47
C ASP A 27 10.37 -17.43 8.60
N ARG A 28 11.62 -17.75 8.25
CA ARG A 28 12.72 -17.87 9.22
C ARG A 28 12.93 -16.55 9.97
N ARG A 29 13.02 -15.43 9.26
CA ARG A 29 13.29 -14.14 9.90
C ARG A 29 12.16 -13.71 10.82
N LEU A 30 10.91 -13.89 10.41
CA LEU A 30 9.74 -13.60 11.26
C LEU A 30 9.71 -14.49 12.53
N THR A 31 10.19 -15.73 12.42
CA THR A 31 10.33 -16.62 13.58
C THR A 31 11.41 -16.12 14.54
N GLU A 32 12.57 -15.73 14.03
CA GLU A 32 13.69 -15.17 14.82
C GLU A 32 13.30 -13.85 15.50
N MET A 33 12.45 -13.04 14.87
CA MET A 33 11.89 -11.82 15.45
C MET A 33 10.76 -12.08 16.47
N GLY A 34 10.35 -13.33 16.66
CA GLY A 34 9.31 -13.70 17.63
C GLY A 34 7.87 -13.38 17.19
N PHE A 35 7.62 -13.18 15.89
CA PHE A 35 6.28 -12.82 15.39
C PHE A 35 5.30 -13.99 15.22
N GLY A 36 5.68 -15.21 15.61
CA GLY A 36 4.86 -16.42 15.45
C GLY A 36 3.43 -16.26 15.97
N SER A 37 3.26 -15.82 17.22
CA SER A 37 1.93 -15.61 17.81
C SER A 37 1.15 -14.49 17.10
N ALA A 38 1.80 -13.38 16.74
CA ALA A 38 1.15 -12.28 16.03
C ALA A 38 0.63 -12.71 14.64
N ILE A 39 1.36 -13.61 13.96
CA ILE A 39 0.93 -14.18 12.68
C ILE A 39 -0.24 -15.15 12.89
N ILE A 40 -0.16 -16.06 13.87
CA ILE A 40 -1.25 -17.00 14.18
C ILE A 40 -2.54 -16.26 14.55
N ASP A 41 -2.44 -15.20 15.33
CA ASP A 41 -3.58 -14.38 15.78
C ASP A 41 -4.09 -13.41 14.70
N ASN A 42 -3.52 -13.43 13.49
CA ASN A 42 -3.81 -12.47 12.41
C ASN A 42 -3.63 -10.99 12.84
N LYS A 43 -2.69 -10.73 13.76
CA LYS A 43 -2.28 -9.38 14.18
C LYS A 43 -1.15 -8.82 13.33
N LEU A 44 -0.50 -9.63 12.49
CA LEU A 44 0.52 -9.21 11.54
C LEU A 44 0.22 -9.77 10.14
N GLY A 45 0.10 -8.88 9.16
CA GLY A 45 -0.01 -9.22 7.74
C GLY A 45 1.09 -8.54 6.93
N ILE A 46 1.78 -9.30 6.07
CA ILE A 46 2.94 -8.83 5.30
C ILE A 46 2.81 -9.26 3.84
N ALA A 47 3.16 -8.36 2.93
CA ALA A 47 3.51 -8.67 1.55
C ALA A 47 4.86 -8.02 1.21
N LEU A 48 5.80 -8.83 0.71
CA LEU A 48 7.11 -8.42 0.21
C LEU A 48 7.22 -8.84 -1.25
N VAL A 49 7.56 -7.90 -2.12
CA VAL A 49 7.78 -8.16 -3.55
C VAL A 49 9.16 -7.64 -3.94
N ASP A 50 10.09 -8.53 -4.22
CA ASP A 50 11.35 -8.15 -4.87
C ASP A 50 11.09 -7.91 -6.36
N ILE A 51 11.43 -6.72 -6.83
CA ILE A 51 11.33 -6.32 -8.24
C ILE A 51 12.67 -5.79 -8.77
N SER A 52 13.77 -6.08 -8.09
CA SER A 52 15.13 -5.68 -8.48
C SER A 52 15.46 -6.21 -9.87
N ASN A 53 15.01 -7.43 -10.18
CA ASN A 53 14.91 -7.93 -11.54
C ASN A 53 13.45 -7.81 -12.06
N PRO A 54 13.12 -6.80 -12.88
CA PRO A 54 11.74 -6.60 -13.36
C PRO A 54 11.23 -7.73 -14.26
N ARG A 55 12.12 -8.58 -14.80
CA ARG A 55 11.76 -9.75 -15.62
C ARG A 55 11.48 -11.01 -14.79
N LYS A 56 11.93 -11.04 -13.53
CA LYS A 56 11.72 -12.15 -12.61
C LYS A 56 11.47 -11.59 -11.21
N PRO A 57 10.31 -10.96 -10.98
CA PRO A 57 10.02 -10.49 -9.64
C PRO A 57 9.71 -11.70 -8.73
N GLU A 58 9.81 -11.53 -7.42
CA GLU A 58 9.61 -12.60 -6.44
C GLU A 58 8.69 -12.12 -5.31
N PHE A 59 7.66 -12.90 -4.98
CA PHE A 59 6.69 -12.57 -3.94
C PHE A 59 6.85 -13.46 -2.72
N ALA A 60 6.73 -12.88 -1.52
CA ALA A 60 6.57 -13.59 -0.27
C ALA A 60 5.59 -12.85 0.64
N GLY A 61 4.93 -13.56 1.56
CA GLY A 61 4.04 -12.89 2.52
C GLY A 61 3.31 -13.82 3.48
N VAL A 62 2.94 -13.29 4.64
CA VAL A 62 2.13 -13.98 5.67
C VAL A 62 0.85 -13.20 5.90
N ASN A 63 -0.28 -13.89 6.07
CA ASN A 63 -1.60 -13.26 6.20
C ASN A 63 -1.90 -12.18 5.13
N HIS A 64 -1.28 -12.28 3.96
CA HIS A 64 -1.27 -11.23 2.94
C HIS A 64 -2.65 -10.98 2.30
N TYR A 65 -3.59 -11.91 2.48
CA TYR A 65 -4.98 -11.82 2.04
C TYR A 65 -5.95 -11.38 3.15
N GLN A 66 -5.47 -11.20 4.38
CA GLN A 66 -6.35 -10.82 5.48
C GLN A 66 -6.72 -9.34 5.35
N MET A 67 -8.02 -9.07 5.29
CA MET A 67 -8.54 -7.73 5.46
C MET A 67 -8.33 -7.26 6.89
N GLN A 68 -7.72 -6.09 7.05
CA GLN A 68 -7.50 -5.45 8.33
C GLN A 68 -7.83 -3.97 8.25
N TYR A 69 -8.15 -3.39 9.40
CA TYR A 69 -8.28 -1.94 9.51
C TYR A 69 -6.90 -1.31 9.30
N ALA A 70 -6.78 -0.41 8.33
CA ALA A 70 -5.50 0.10 7.84
C ALA A 70 -5.29 1.60 8.13
N ALA A 71 -6.11 2.17 9.01
CA ALA A 71 -6.05 3.57 9.42
C ALA A 71 -5.90 4.54 8.22
N SER A 72 -4.78 5.28 8.13
CA SER A 72 -4.52 6.26 7.06
C SER A 72 -3.83 5.70 5.82
N LEU A 73 -3.47 4.41 5.77
CA LEU A 73 -2.88 3.81 4.57
C LEU A 73 -3.80 3.91 3.35
N PRO A 74 -5.13 3.67 3.45
CA PRO A 74 -6.05 3.79 2.32
C PRO A 74 -6.13 5.18 1.66
N LYS A 75 -5.50 6.22 2.19
CA LYS A 75 -5.37 7.53 1.51
C LYS A 75 -4.67 7.42 0.15
N ILE A 76 -3.87 6.38 -0.10
CA ILE A 76 -3.33 6.10 -1.45
C ILE A 76 -4.43 5.83 -2.48
N ALA A 77 -5.58 5.31 -2.04
CA ALA A 77 -6.75 5.13 -2.91
C ALA A 77 -7.40 6.47 -3.27
N ILE A 78 -7.48 7.41 -2.31
CA ILE A 78 -7.96 8.78 -2.58
C ILE A 78 -7.03 9.47 -3.59
N LEU A 79 -5.71 9.39 -3.38
CA LEU A 79 -4.73 9.93 -4.33
C LEU A 79 -4.92 9.31 -5.72
N PHE A 80 -5.04 8.00 -5.80
CA PHE A 80 -5.29 7.30 -7.06
C PHE A 80 -6.57 7.75 -7.75
N GLY A 81 -7.69 7.84 -7.02
CA GLY A 81 -8.96 8.35 -7.56
C GLY A 81 -8.84 9.79 -8.05
N LEU A 82 -8.11 10.63 -7.33
CA LEU A 82 -7.85 12.02 -7.71
C LEU A 82 -7.08 12.09 -9.03
N MET A 83 -5.96 11.38 -9.11
CA MET A 83 -5.11 11.37 -10.30
C MET A 83 -5.82 10.73 -11.50
N LYS A 84 -6.75 9.78 -11.29
CA LYS A 84 -7.61 9.26 -12.38
C LYS A 84 -8.57 10.30 -12.94
N GLN A 85 -9.19 11.13 -12.10
CA GLN A 85 -10.05 12.22 -12.59
C GLN A 85 -9.24 13.35 -13.25
N VAL A 86 -8.04 13.64 -12.73
CA VAL A 86 -7.09 14.54 -13.36
C VAL A 86 -6.67 14.04 -14.75
N GLU A 87 -6.35 12.75 -14.87
CA GLU A 87 -6.02 12.13 -16.16
C GLU A 87 -7.18 12.24 -17.16
N ALA A 88 -8.41 12.01 -16.70
CA ALA A 88 -9.62 12.10 -17.52
C ALA A 88 -9.96 13.54 -17.94
N GLY A 89 -9.46 14.54 -17.21
CA GLY A 89 -9.79 15.95 -17.42
C GLY A 89 -11.03 16.42 -16.64
N ASP A 90 -11.61 15.56 -15.79
CA ASP A 90 -12.77 15.86 -14.95
C ASP A 90 -12.42 16.83 -13.81
N ILE A 91 -11.18 16.75 -13.32
CA ILE A 91 -10.62 17.68 -12.32
C ILE A 91 -9.42 18.40 -12.91
N ARG A 92 -9.47 19.74 -12.91
CA ARG A 92 -8.32 20.57 -13.29
C ARG A 92 -7.22 20.46 -12.24
N TYR A 93 -6.04 20.00 -12.66
CA TYR A 93 -4.84 19.99 -11.82
C TYR A 93 -4.26 21.40 -11.66
N ASN A 94 -3.89 21.78 -10.43
CA ASN A 94 -3.28 23.06 -10.08
C ASN A 94 -2.52 22.95 -8.75
N ASP A 95 -1.78 23.99 -8.38
CA ASP A 95 -0.93 24.00 -7.20
C ASP A 95 -1.70 23.82 -5.88
N VAL A 96 -2.92 24.34 -5.80
CA VAL A 96 -3.79 24.16 -4.62
C VAL A 96 -4.13 22.68 -4.44
N LEU A 97 -4.52 22.01 -5.52
CA LEU A 97 -4.85 20.59 -5.49
C LEU A 97 -3.64 19.72 -5.19
N ARG A 98 -2.48 20.08 -5.76
CA ARG A 98 -1.19 19.44 -5.47
C ARG A 98 -0.83 19.56 -4.00
N SER A 99 -0.97 20.76 -3.41
CA SER A 99 -0.70 20.99 -1.98
C SER A 99 -1.60 20.13 -1.10
N LEU A 100 -2.91 20.07 -1.39
CA LEU A 100 -3.85 19.21 -0.66
C LEU A 100 -3.48 17.73 -0.77
N ALA A 101 -3.09 17.26 -1.96
CA ALA A 101 -2.66 15.88 -2.16
C ALA A 101 -1.38 15.58 -1.38
N SER A 102 -0.43 16.52 -1.35
CA SER A 102 0.80 16.43 -0.56
C SER A 102 0.49 16.35 0.95
N ASP A 103 -0.35 17.25 1.47
CA ASP A 103 -0.77 17.27 2.86
C ASP A 103 -1.43 15.95 3.29
N MET A 104 -2.28 15.39 2.42
CA MET A 104 -2.94 14.11 2.65
C MET A 104 -1.95 12.94 2.72
N ILE A 105 -0.94 12.92 1.85
CA ILE A 105 -0.06 11.76 1.68
C ILE A 105 1.16 11.85 2.58
N GLN A 106 1.91 12.95 2.50
CA GLN A 106 3.18 13.13 3.19
C GLN A 106 2.98 13.46 4.67
N TYR A 107 2.04 14.34 5.00
CA TYR A 107 1.74 14.73 6.39
C TYR A 107 0.54 13.98 6.99
N SER A 108 -0.09 13.10 6.21
CA SER A 108 -1.25 12.32 6.64
C SER A 108 -2.44 13.15 7.14
N SER A 109 -2.61 14.37 6.62
CA SER A 109 -3.69 15.29 7.02
C SER A 109 -5.08 14.65 6.82
N ASN A 110 -5.92 14.69 7.85
CA ASN A 110 -7.30 14.18 7.79
C ASN A 110 -8.25 15.17 7.12
N THR A 111 -8.00 16.47 7.28
CA THR A 111 -8.76 17.54 6.62
C THR A 111 -8.59 17.45 5.11
N ALA A 112 -7.34 17.40 4.63
CA ALA A 112 -7.05 17.28 3.20
C ALA A 112 -7.60 15.97 2.62
N ALA A 113 -7.48 14.85 3.36
CA ALA A 113 -8.07 13.57 2.94
C ALA A 113 -9.59 13.63 2.80
N THR A 114 -10.26 14.31 3.73
CA THR A 114 -11.72 14.49 3.72
C THR A 114 -12.15 15.35 2.54
N GLU A 115 -11.48 16.48 2.33
CA GLU A 115 -11.78 17.38 1.22
C GLU A 115 -11.61 16.68 -0.13
N LEU A 116 -10.47 16.00 -0.32
CA LEU A 116 -10.20 15.26 -1.55
C LEU A 116 -11.22 14.14 -1.74
N TYR A 117 -11.49 13.32 -0.72
CA TYR A 117 -12.47 12.22 -0.80
C TYR A 117 -13.87 12.71 -1.23
N LEU A 118 -14.34 13.83 -0.68
CA LEU A 118 -15.60 14.44 -1.09
C LEU A 118 -15.54 14.99 -2.51
N LYS A 119 -14.41 15.62 -2.88
CA LYS A 119 -14.19 16.18 -4.22
C LYS A 119 -14.19 15.13 -5.32
N ILE A 120 -13.55 13.98 -5.12
CA ILE A 120 -13.58 12.87 -6.08
C ILE A 120 -14.91 12.11 -6.05
N GLY A 121 -15.59 12.08 -4.91
CA GLY A 121 -16.86 11.39 -4.74
C GLY A 121 -16.67 9.93 -4.27
N PRO A 122 -17.35 9.52 -3.19
CA PRO A 122 -17.16 8.21 -2.56
C PRO A 122 -17.58 7.03 -3.46
N ASP A 123 -18.68 7.18 -4.19
CA ASP A 123 -19.20 6.18 -5.13
C ASP A 123 -18.23 5.92 -6.29
N TYR A 124 -17.66 7.00 -6.85
CA TYR A 124 -16.64 6.89 -7.89
C TYR A 124 -15.42 6.11 -7.39
N LEU A 125 -14.91 6.46 -6.21
CA LEU A 125 -13.74 5.79 -5.63
C LEU A 125 -13.99 4.30 -5.40
N ALA A 126 -15.13 3.93 -4.80
CA ALA A 126 -15.49 2.54 -4.57
C ALA A 126 -15.58 1.74 -5.88
N LYS A 127 -16.25 2.29 -6.91
CA LYS A 127 -16.36 1.68 -8.24
C LYS A 127 -14.99 1.52 -8.92
N LEU A 128 -14.12 2.52 -8.80
CA LEU A 128 -12.77 2.49 -9.35
C LEU A 128 -11.94 1.37 -8.72
N LEU A 129 -11.95 1.25 -7.39
CA LEU A 129 -11.22 0.21 -6.66
C LEU A 129 -11.72 -1.20 -7.01
N MET A 130 -13.02 -1.35 -7.25
CA MET A 130 -13.64 -2.62 -7.65
C MET A 130 -13.60 -2.89 -9.17
N SER A 131 -13.06 -1.96 -9.96
CA SER A 131 -13.13 -2.07 -11.41
C SER A 131 -12.38 -3.31 -11.93
N PRO A 132 -12.86 -3.96 -13.01
CA PRO A 132 -12.21 -5.16 -13.56
C PRO A 132 -10.74 -4.96 -13.95
N HIS A 133 -10.36 -3.74 -14.31
CA HIS A 133 -8.99 -3.41 -14.72
C HIS A 133 -8.01 -3.39 -13.55
N TYR A 134 -8.38 -2.78 -12.42
CA TYR A 134 -7.48 -2.59 -11.28
C TYR A 134 -7.68 -3.68 -10.21
N GLN A 135 -8.93 -3.93 -9.83
CA GLN A 135 -9.31 -4.88 -8.77
C GLN A 135 -8.55 -4.64 -7.45
N PHE A 136 -8.27 -3.38 -7.10
CA PHE A 136 -7.64 -3.02 -5.83
C PHE A 136 -8.53 -3.32 -4.62
N TYR A 137 -9.83 -3.52 -4.85
CA TYR A 137 -10.72 -4.24 -3.95
C TYR A 137 -11.36 -5.41 -4.70
N ASN A 138 -11.10 -6.64 -4.25
CA ASN A 138 -11.71 -7.83 -4.81
C ASN A 138 -12.06 -8.85 -3.70
N ARG A 139 -13.36 -9.12 -3.52
CA ARG A 139 -13.86 -10.05 -2.49
C ARG A 139 -13.30 -11.47 -2.63
N ARG A 140 -13.02 -11.92 -3.86
CA ARG A 140 -12.43 -13.24 -4.10
C ARG A 140 -10.96 -13.30 -3.64
N PHE A 141 -10.29 -12.15 -3.53
CA PHE A 141 -8.84 -12.06 -3.26
C PHE A 141 -8.55 -11.36 -1.94
N GLY A 142 -9.39 -11.59 -0.94
CA GLY A 142 -9.17 -11.07 0.40
C GLY A 142 -9.43 -9.56 0.52
N GLY A 143 -10.39 -9.03 -0.25
CA GLY A 143 -10.78 -7.62 -0.20
C GLY A 143 -9.73 -6.74 -0.87
N GLY A 144 -9.26 -5.71 -0.17
CA GLY A 144 -8.19 -4.83 -0.60
C GLY A 144 -8.33 -3.43 -0.06
N LEU A 145 -7.88 -2.43 -0.83
CA LEU A 145 -7.99 -1.03 -0.47
C LEU A 145 -9.45 -0.61 -0.38
N TRP A 146 -9.84 0.02 0.73
CA TRP A 146 -11.18 0.58 0.93
C TRP A 146 -11.15 1.86 1.75
N VAL A 147 -11.91 2.85 1.28
CA VAL A 147 -12.16 4.13 1.97
C VAL A 147 -13.67 4.28 2.05
N GLY A 148 -14.21 4.02 3.23
CA GLY A 148 -15.66 3.94 3.44
C GLY A 148 -16.31 5.20 3.99
N LYS A 149 -15.51 6.22 4.33
CA LYS A 149 -15.95 7.53 4.81
C LYS A 149 -14.81 8.54 4.72
N GLU A 150 -15.16 9.78 5.00
CA GLU A 150 -14.21 10.83 5.31
C GLU A 150 -13.34 10.43 6.52
N TYR A 151 -12.19 11.08 6.64
CA TYR A 151 -11.32 10.96 7.81
C TYR A 151 -11.82 11.87 8.96
N SER A 152 -13.13 11.82 9.23
CA SER A 152 -13.87 12.62 10.21
C SER A 152 -14.56 11.73 11.27
N LYS A 153 -15.35 12.33 12.16
CA LYS A 153 -16.19 11.59 13.14
C LYS A 153 -17.52 11.09 12.56
N GLU A 154 -17.84 11.44 11.32
CA GLU A 154 -19.13 11.12 10.69
C GLU A 154 -19.37 9.61 10.53
N PRO A 155 -20.61 9.15 10.38
CA PRO A 155 -20.89 7.75 10.06
C PRO A 155 -20.19 7.27 8.77
N ALA A 156 -20.06 5.95 8.62
CA ALA A 156 -19.53 5.40 7.38
C ALA A 156 -20.51 5.62 6.23
N TRP A 157 -20.07 6.20 5.10
CA TRP A 157 -20.86 6.21 3.87
C TRP A 157 -21.12 4.78 3.38
N GLN A 158 -20.05 3.97 3.31
CA GLN A 158 -20.16 2.53 3.04
C GLN A 158 -18.98 1.78 3.66
N ARG A 159 -19.27 0.82 4.54
CA ARG A 159 -18.23 -0.07 5.10
C ARG A 159 -17.81 -1.12 4.09
N GLU A 160 -16.59 -1.62 4.22
CA GLU A 160 -16.14 -2.65 3.29
C GLU A 160 -16.96 -3.96 3.47
N PRO A 161 -17.34 -4.62 2.35
CA PRO A 161 -18.26 -5.76 2.36
C PRO A 161 -17.89 -7.03 3.15
N MET A 162 -16.64 -7.24 3.56
CA MET A 162 -16.18 -8.52 4.10
C MET A 162 -16.07 -8.57 5.62
N LYS A 163 -15.54 -7.52 6.24
CA LYS A 163 -15.29 -7.42 7.70
C LYS A 163 -15.98 -6.19 8.31
N ASN A 164 -16.79 -5.46 7.54
CA ASN A 164 -17.51 -4.26 7.97
C ASN A 164 -16.60 -3.12 8.49
N LEU A 165 -15.40 -2.97 7.91
CA LEU A 165 -14.42 -1.95 8.31
C LEU A 165 -14.63 -0.62 7.56
N SER A 166 -14.26 0.50 8.17
CA SER A 166 -14.39 1.83 7.54
C SER A 166 -13.21 2.18 6.64
N HIS A 167 -11.98 1.88 7.05
CA HIS A 167 -10.76 2.08 6.27
C HIS A 167 -9.94 0.81 6.33
N ALA A 168 -9.77 0.14 5.21
CA ALA A 168 -9.22 -1.21 5.23
C ALA A 168 -8.29 -1.48 4.07
N ALA A 169 -7.45 -2.49 4.26
CA ALA A 169 -6.51 -2.98 3.28
C ALA A 169 -6.27 -4.46 3.51
N SER A 170 -5.84 -5.17 2.46
CA SER A 170 -5.09 -6.40 2.59
C SER A 170 -3.68 -6.20 2.02
N PRO A 171 -2.62 -6.79 2.62
CA PRO A 171 -1.25 -6.55 2.19
C PRO A 171 -1.03 -6.83 0.70
N LEU A 172 -1.63 -7.89 0.17
CA LEU A 172 -1.51 -8.28 -1.24
C LEU A 172 -2.04 -7.21 -2.20
N GLN A 173 -3.20 -6.62 -1.93
CA GLN A 173 -3.78 -5.64 -2.84
C GLN A 173 -3.05 -4.31 -2.81
N VAL A 174 -2.52 -3.94 -1.64
CA VAL A 174 -1.62 -2.80 -1.52
C VAL A 174 -0.32 -3.08 -2.28
N ALA A 175 0.26 -4.27 -2.16
CA ALA A 175 1.46 -4.63 -2.93
C ALA A 175 1.18 -4.61 -4.44
N ARG A 176 0.01 -5.07 -4.90
CA ARG A 176 -0.43 -4.95 -6.31
C ARG A 176 -0.51 -3.51 -6.79
N PHE A 177 -1.03 -2.61 -5.95
CA PHE A 177 -1.06 -1.19 -6.26
C PHE A 177 0.35 -0.63 -6.50
N TYR A 178 1.28 -0.88 -5.59
CA TYR A 178 2.68 -0.44 -5.75
C TYR A 178 3.38 -1.13 -6.91
N TYR A 179 3.03 -2.38 -7.23
CA TYR A 179 3.57 -3.09 -8.38
C TYR A 179 3.10 -2.45 -9.69
N MET A 180 1.83 -2.04 -9.78
CA MET A 180 1.32 -1.28 -10.93
C MET A 180 1.93 0.12 -11.00
N LEU A 181 2.20 0.77 -9.87
CA LEU A 181 2.92 2.05 -9.80
C LEU A 181 4.36 1.89 -10.33
N ALA A 182 5.07 0.85 -9.91
CA ALA A 182 6.44 0.58 -10.32
C ALA A 182 6.58 0.22 -11.81
N GLN A 183 5.49 -0.26 -12.43
CA GLN A 183 5.43 -0.62 -13.86
C GLN A 183 4.82 0.46 -14.75
N ASP A 184 4.48 1.62 -14.19
CA ASP A 184 3.80 2.70 -14.91
C ASP A 184 2.47 2.24 -15.56
N LYS A 185 1.69 1.45 -14.82
CA LYS A 185 0.41 0.88 -15.29
C LYS A 185 -0.85 1.47 -14.65
N LEU A 186 -0.73 2.40 -13.70
CA LEU A 186 -1.90 3.07 -13.10
C LEU A 186 -2.59 4.06 -14.05
N PHE A 187 -1.83 4.79 -14.86
CA PHE A 187 -2.28 5.83 -15.78
C PHE A 187 -1.72 5.60 -17.19
N LYS A 188 -2.40 6.15 -18.19
CA LYS A 188 -1.98 6.24 -19.59
C LYS A 188 -1.07 7.45 -19.84
N LYS A 189 -1.30 8.56 -19.13
CA LYS A 189 -0.48 9.79 -19.25
C LYS A 189 0.74 9.70 -18.34
N GLU A 190 1.92 9.82 -18.92
CA GLU A 190 3.21 9.71 -18.22
C GLU A 190 3.35 10.71 -17.07
N TRP A 191 3.06 12.00 -17.33
CA TRP A 191 3.16 13.04 -16.30
C TRP A 191 2.26 12.77 -15.07
N VAL A 192 1.13 12.07 -15.23
CA VAL A 192 0.24 11.71 -14.11
C VAL A 192 0.89 10.62 -13.25
N GLN A 193 1.64 9.70 -13.86
CA GLN A 193 2.42 8.68 -13.15
C GLN A 193 3.54 9.32 -12.34
N GLU A 194 4.30 10.20 -12.98
CA GLU A 194 5.41 10.93 -12.36
C GLU A 194 4.90 11.76 -11.18
N GLU A 195 3.84 12.52 -11.38
CA GLU A 195 3.26 13.36 -10.33
C GLU A 195 2.74 12.53 -9.15
N MET A 196 2.10 11.38 -9.40
CA MET A 196 1.67 10.48 -8.31
C MET A 196 2.87 9.92 -7.54
N LYS A 197 3.94 9.51 -8.24
CA LYS A 197 5.18 9.06 -7.58
C LYS A 197 5.77 10.19 -6.74
N ASP A 198 5.88 11.40 -7.28
CA ASP A 198 6.44 12.55 -6.56
C ASP A 198 5.62 12.90 -5.31
N LEU A 199 4.29 12.87 -5.37
CA LEU A 199 3.43 13.07 -4.20
C LEU A 199 3.63 11.99 -3.13
N MET A 200 3.93 10.76 -3.53
CA MET A 200 4.21 9.63 -2.64
C MET A 200 5.67 9.57 -2.15
N ARG A 201 6.57 10.28 -2.83
CA ARG A 201 7.99 10.36 -2.49
C ARG A 201 8.16 11.34 -1.33
N GLY A 202 8.21 10.82 -0.11
CA GLY A 202 8.31 11.66 1.07
C GLY A 202 8.78 10.90 2.31
N SER A 203 9.60 11.57 3.11
CA SER A 203 10.15 11.10 4.39
C SER A 203 9.70 11.96 5.58
N GLU A 204 8.74 12.87 5.35
CA GLU A 204 8.25 13.88 6.29
C GLU A 204 7.78 13.29 7.63
N LEU A 205 7.33 12.04 7.64
CA LEU A 205 6.99 11.31 8.86
C LEU A 205 8.08 10.27 9.16
N ASP A 206 8.99 10.63 10.06
CA ASP A 206 10.07 9.76 10.55
C ASP A 206 9.59 8.76 11.60
N HIS A 207 8.82 7.78 11.15
CA HIS A 207 8.31 6.66 11.95
C HIS A 207 8.20 5.39 11.10
N LYS A 208 8.15 4.21 11.74
CA LYS A 208 7.93 2.92 11.03
C LYS A 208 8.99 2.70 9.92
N PHE A 209 8.60 2.42 8.67
CA PHE A 209 9.61 2.11 7.65
C PHE A 209 10.63 3.25 7.43
N ILE A 210 10.26 4.53 7.42
CA ILE A 210 11.25 5.62 7.23
C ILE A 210 12.27 5.62 8.37
N HIS A 211 11.83 5.41 9.61
CA HIS A 211 12.72 5.37 10.76
C HIS A 211 13.67 4.15 10.71
N GLY A 212 13.18 2.99 10.27
CA GLY A 212 14.02 1.81 10.02
C GLY A 212 15.01 2.00 8.88
N LEU A 213 14.55 2.49 7.72
CA LEU A 213 15.38 2.75 6.54
C LEU A 213 16.50 3.75 6.84
N LYS A 214 16.23 4.84 7.59
CA LYS A 214 17.28 5.78 8.00
C LYS A 214 18.44 5.14 8.77
N LYS A 215 18.20 4.02 9.46
CA LYS A 215 19.24 3.30 10.22
C LYS A 215 20.07 2.37 9.34
N CYS A 216 19.45 1.66 8.40
CA CYS A 216 20.15 0.63 7.60
C CYS A 216 20.51 1.05 6.17
N CYS A 217 19.77 1.98 5.58
CA CYS A 217 19.92 2.46 4.20
C CYS A 217 19.45 3.93 4.08
N PRO A 218 20.21 4.90 4.62
CA PRO A 218 19.82 6.31 4.67
C PRO A 218 19.61 6.94 3.29
N ASP A 219 20.21 6.39 2.24
CA ASP A 219 20.08 6.86 0.85
C ASP A 219 18.90 6.24 0.10
N ALA A 220 18.14 5.33 0.74
CA ALA A 220 16.99 4.69 0.13
C ALA A 220 15.87 5.70 -0.18
N ILE A 221 15.32 5.61 -1.38
CA ILE A 221 14.13 6.37 -1.78
C ILE A 221 12.91 5.51 -1.49
N ALA A 222 11.91 6.08 -0.83
CA ALA A 222 10.65 5.41 -0.53
C ALA A 222 9.45 6.22 -1.07
N TYR A 223 8.61 5.56 -1.87
CA TYR A 223 7.28 6.03 -2.27
C TYR A 223 6.27 5.36 -1.34
N ARG A 224 5.65 6.10 -0.41
CA ARG A 224 5.15 5.50 0.84
C ARG A 224 3.78 6.03 1.27
N LYS A 225 3.05 5.20 2.02
CA LYS A 225 2.01 5.69 2.95
C LYS A 225 1.93 4.86 4.23
N SER A 226 1.97 5.55 5.37
CA SER A 226 1.75 4.95 6.69
C SER A 226 0.34 5.20 7.24
N GLY A 227 -0.08 4.39 8.22
CA GLY A 227 -1.28 4.59 9.02
C GLY A 227 -1.05 4.27 10.50
N SER A 228 -1.76 4.97 11.38
CA SER A 228 -1.84 4.69 12.82
C SER A 228 -3.24 5.03 13.32
N TRP A 229 -3.81 4.17 14.17
CA TRP A 229 -5.02 4.46 14.93
C TRP A 229 -5.16 3.45 16.07
N SER A 230 -5.11 3.92 17.32
CA SER A 230 -5.10 3.02 18.50
C SER A 230 -3.99 1.96 18.34
N THR A 231 -4.31 0.67 18.43
CA THR A 231 -3.38 -0.45 18.23
C THR A 231 -3.13 -0.80 16.76
N PHE A 232 -3.84 -0.18 15.82
CA PHE A 232 -3.66 -0.47 14.40
C PHE A 232 -2.54 0.40 13.84
N HIS A 233 -1.51 -0.25 13.31
CA HIS A 233 -0.44 0.42 12.58
C HIS A 233 -0.27 -0.22 11.21
N SER A 234 0.09 0.59 10.23
CA SER A 234 0.30 0.11 8.88
C SER A 234 1.37 0.92 8.19
N ASP A 235 2.06 0.27 7.26
CA ASP A 235 3.02 0.92 6.41
C ASP A 235 3.13 0.20 5.07
N SER A 236 3.33 0.97 4.02
CA SER A 236 3.50 0.43 2.68
C SER A 236 4.39 1.34 1.86
N ALA A 237 5.32 0.75 1.12
CA ALA A 237 6.21 1.50 0.26
C ALA A 237 6.68 0.69 -0.95
N LEU A 238 6.97 1.41 -2.03
CA LEU A 238 7.95 1.02 -3.06
C LEU A 238 9.29 1.64 -2.65
N ILE A 239 10.33 0.82 -2.53
CA ILE A 239 11.67 1.21 -2.09
C ILE A 239 12.66 1.03 -3.24
N GLU A 240 13.53 2.00 -3.41
CA GLU A 240 14.71 1.97 -4.28
C GLU A 240 15.96 2.21 -3.42
N ASN A 241 16.86 1.23 -3.35
CA ASN A 241 18.07 1.27 -2.53
C ASN A 241 19.25 0.65 -3.30
N GLY A 242 20.01 1.48 -4.01
CA GLY A 242 21.05 0.99 -4.93
C GLY A 242 20.47 0.11 -6.02
N GLU A 243 20.94 -1.14 -6.12
CA GLU A 243 20.42 -2.14 -7.06
C GLU A 243 19.10 -2.79 -6.61
N LYS A 244 18.74 -2.62 -5.32
CA LYS A 244 17.52 -3.19 -4.76
C LYS A 244 16.33 -2.32 -5.13
N LYS A 245 15.29 -2.97 -5.64
CA LYS A 245 13.97 -2.35 -5.83
C LYS A 245 12.91 -3.31 -5.37
N TYR A 246 12.13 -2.93 -4.37
CA TYR A 246 11.17 -3.84 -3.75
C TYR A 246 9.94 -3.11 -3.20
N ILE A 247 8.89 -3.87 -2.96
CA ILE A 247 7.64 -3.39 -2.37
C ILE A 247 7.49 -4.06 -1.03
N ALA A 248 7.33 -3.26 0.02
CA ALA A 248 7.05 -3.72 1.36
C ALA A 248 5.68 -3.23 1.80
N VAL A 249 4.86 -4.13 2.33
CA VAL A 249 3.59 -3.80 2.98
C VAL A 249 3.50 -4.58 4.27
N ALA A 250 3.22 -3.89 5.36
CA ALA A 250 2.92 -4.53 6.64
C ALA A 250 1.77 -3.82 7.36
N LEU A 251 0.85 -4.62 7.87
CA LEU A 251 -0.31 -4.20 8.64
C LEU A 251 -0.25 -4.92 10.00
N THR A 252 -0.42 -4.16 11.09
CA THR A 252 -0.33 -4.67 12.45
C THR A 252 -1.51 -4.22 13.30
N ASN A 253 -1.89 -5.06 14.27
CA ASN A 253 -2.82 -4.74 15.33
C ASN A 253 -2.21 -5.10 16.69
N ASP A 254 -1.39 -4.19 17.19
CA ASP A 254 -0.69 -4.31 18.48
C ASP A 254 -0.30 -2.91 19.00
N PRO A 255 -0.39 -2.62 20.31
CA PRO A 255 0.02 -1.34 20.88
C PRO A 255 1.45 -0.89 20.55
N VAL A 256 2.37 -1.84 20.32
CA VAL A 256 3.77 -1.55 19.90
C VAL A 256 4.02 -1.88 18.43
N GLY A 257 2.97 -2.08 17.65
CA GLY A 257 3.05 -2.48 16.25
C GLY A 257 3.77 -1.49 15.34
N TYR A 258 3.88 -0.21 15.73
CA TYR A 258 4.71 0.76 15.00
C TYR A 258 6.19 0.39 15.03
N LYS A 259 6.70 -0.12 16.17
CA LYS A 259 8.10 -0.53 16.32
C LYS A 259 8.38 -1.79 15.50
N TRP A 260 7.42 -2.72 15.44
CA TRP A 260 7.55 -3.88 14.56
C TRP A 260 7.76 -3.47 13.11
N LEU A 261 7.07 -2.42 12.65
CA LEU A 261 7.24 -1.91 11.29
C LEU A 261 8.65 -1.32 11.07
N GLU A 262 9.22 -0.63 12.07
CA GLU A 262 10.62 -0.14 12.02
C GLU A 262 11.61 -1.29 11.86
N ASP A 263 11.45 -2.35 12.65
CA ASP A 263 12.37 -3.51 12.61
C ASP A 263 12.15 -4.33 11.33
N LEU A 264 10.90 -4.53 10.90
CA LEU A 264 10.56 -5.31 9.72
C LEU A 264 11.17 -4.76 8.43
N ILE A 265 11.19 -3.43 8.22
CA ILE A 265 11.76 -2.91 6.98
C ILE A 265 13.26 -3.14 6.88
N VAL A 266 13.97 -3.10 8.01
CA VAL A 266 15.41 -3.38 8.04
C VAL A 266 15.66 -4.80 7.58
N GLU A 267 14.83 -5.73 8.04
CA GLU A 267 14.89 -7.12 7.63
C GLU A 267 14.46 -7.32 6.18
N PHE A 268 13.40 -6.64 5.72
CA PHE A 268 12.98 -6.73 4.32
C PHE A 268 14.06 -6.29 3.36
N ASP A 269 14.79 -5.22 3.67
CA ASP A 269 15.91 -4.77 2.84
C ASP A 269 17.02 -5.85 2.75
N GLN A 270 17.29 -6.58 3.83
CA GLN A 270 18.30 -7.66 3.83
C GLN A 270 17.84 -8.92 3.09
N LEU A 271 16.53 -9.13 2.97
CA LEU A 271 15.95 -10.33 2.36
C LEU A 271 15.91 -10.29 0.83
N VAL A 272 15.91 -9.08 0.26
CA VAL A 272 15.87 -8.82 -1.19
C VAL A 272 17.26 -8.66 -1.78
#